data_AF-A0A382L4I6-F1
#
_entry.id   AF-A0A382L4I6-F1
#
_cell.length_a   1.000
_cell.length_b   1.000
_cell.length_c   1.000
_cell.angle_alpha   90.00
_cell.angle_beta   90.00
_cell.angle_gamma   90.00
#
_symmetry.space_group_name_H-M   'P 1'
#
loop_
_entity.id
_entity.type
_entity.pdbx_description
1 polymer ?
#
loop_
_entity_poly.entity_id
_entity_poly.type
_entity_poly.pdbx_seq_one_letter_code
_entity_poly.pdbx_strand_id
1 'polypeptide(L)'
;MRAEHIEDILVTLHEGQWFCWTNSKNKVYANLRLTEKMGVEGELVDNPHSLPTEKSLTDALTKAQTDFDAQDYARNRELEYPSTGDQLDMMYKDNKNSTTTHADAVEAVKTKWPKDNSGPVE
;
A
#
# COMPACT_ATOMS: atom_id res chain seq x y z
N MET A 1 4.23 0.40 0.24
CA MET A 1 4.64 1.74 -0.26
C MET A 1 3.53 2.23 -1.17
N ARG A 2 3.31 3.55 -1.24
CA ARG A 2 2.33 4.13 -2.17
C ARG A 2 2.82 3.96 -3.62
N ALA A 3 1.92 3.63 -4.54
CA ALA A 3 2.26 3.55 -5.95
C ALA A 3 2.39 4.96 -6.54
N GLU A 4 3.50 5.24 -7.21
CA GLU A 4 3.82 6.57 -7.73
C GLU A 4 3.88 6.58 -9.26
N HIS A 5 3.94 5.40 -9.88
CA HIS A 5 4.13 5.28 -11.33
C HIS A 5 3.39 4.05 -11.90
N ILE A 6 3.05 4.08 -13.20
CA ILE A 6 2.38 2.94 -13.88
C ILE A 6 3.21 1.65 -13.86
N GLU A 7 4.53 1.78 -13.72
CA GLU A 7 5.46 0.65 -13.55
C GLU A 7 5.17 -0.12 -12.26
N ASP A 8 4.81 0.56 -11.17
CA ASP A 8 4.45 -0.07 -9.90
C ASP A 8 3.20 -0.94 -10.05
N ILE A 9 2.32 -0.61 -11.00
CA ILE A 9 1.16 -1.43 -11.35
C ILE A 9 1.57 -2.58 -12.26
N LEU A 10 2.36 -2.31 -13.30
CA LEU A 10 2.79 -3.32 -14.29
C LEU A 10 3.50 -4.51 -13.63
N VAL A 11 4.34 -4.28 -12.63
CA VAL A 11 5.06 -5.36 -11.91
C VAL A 11 4.14 -6.26 -11.09
N THR A 12 2.89 -5.85 -10.84
CA THR A 12 1.91 -6.64 -10.08
C THR A 12 1.01 -7.50 -10.96
N LEU A 13 0.94 -7.21 -12.28
CA LEU A 13 0.00 -7.87 -13.18
C LEU A 13 0.44 -9.30 -13.50
N HIS A 14 1.74 -9.51 -13.71
CA HIS A 14 2.32 -10.81 -14.06
C HIS A 14 3.69 -10.95 -13.40
N GLU A 15 4.09 -12.20 -13.14
CA GLU A 15 5.41 -12.53 -12.60
C GLU A 15 6.48 -12.46 -13.69
N GLY A 16 7.72 -12.16 -13.29
CA GLY A 16 8.86 -12.09 -14.21
C GLY A 16 8.89 -10.86 -15.12
N GLN A 17 9.89 -10.82 -16.02
CA GLN A 17 10.11 -9.69 -16.93
C GLN A 17 9.23 -9.83 -18.20
N TRP A 18 7.97 -9.42 -18.10
CA TRP A 18 6.97 -9.55 -19.19
C TRP A 18 6.80 -8.29 -20.05
N PHE A 19 7.38 -7.17 -19.64
CA PHE A 19 7.36 -5.91 -20.39
C PHE A 19 8.74 -5.26 -20.40
N CYS A 20 8.96 -4.28 -21.26
CA CYS A 20 10.15 -3.45 -21.25
C CYS A 20 9.81 -2.02 -21.68
N TRP A 21 10.79 -1.11 -21.54
CA TRP A 21 10.68 0.28 -21.97
C TRP A 21 11.58 0.53 -23.18
N THR A 22 11.04 1.07 -24.27
CA THR A 22 11.86 1.56 -25.40
C THR A 22 12.77 2.71 -24.98
N ASN A 23 12.33 3.51 -24.01
CA ASN A 23 13.11 4.56 -23.38
C ASN A 23 12.99 4.43 -21.85
N SER A 24 13.96 3.79 -21.23
CA SER A 24 13.99 3.56 -19.77
C SER A 24 14.16 4.84 -18.94
N LYS A 25 14.57 5.95 -19.56
CA LYS A 25 14.65 7.28 -18.92
C LYS A 25 13.32 8.03 -18.99
N ASN A 26 12.35 7.56 -19.78
CA ASN A 26 11.04 8.17 -19.95
C ASN A 26 9.96 7.07 -19.96
N LYS A 27 9.60 6.57 -18.78
CA LYS A 27 8.75 5.39 -18.59
C LYS A 27 7.24 5.69 -18.74
N VAL A 28 6.85 6.41 -19.79
CA VAL A 28 5.44 6.67 -20.11
C VAL A 28 4.85 5.55 -20.95
N TYR A 29 3.51 5.39 -20.94
CA TYR A 29 2.81 4.33 -21.67
C TYR A 29 3.21 4.21 -23.15
N ALA A 30 3.46 5.33 -23.84
CA ALA A 30 3.93 5.34 -25.23
C ALA A 30 5.24 4.56 -25.47
N ASN A 31 6.08 4.42 -24.44
CA ASN A 31 7.35 3.71 -24.47
C ASN A 31 7.25 2.28 -23.91
N LEU A 32 6.07 1.82 -23.49
CA LEU A 32 5.85 0.47 -22.97
C LEU A 32 5.81 -0.55 -24.12
N ARG A 33 6.50 -1.66 -23.99
CA ARG A 33 6.48 -2.78 -24.94
C ARG A 33 6.38 -4.11 -24.20
N LEU A 34 5.79 -5.10 -24.86
CA LEU A 34 5.82 -6.48 -24.41
C LEU A 34 7.21 -7.06 -24.70
N THR A 35 7.75 -7.88 -23.80
CA THR A 35 8.94 -8.69 -24.14
C THR A 35 8.53 -9.83 -25.06
N GLU A 36 9.40 -10.24 -25.99
CA GLU A 36 9.10 -11.38 -26.88
C GLU A 36 9.10 -12.71 -26.11
N LYS A 37 10.00 -12.81 -25.13
CA LYS A 37 10.21 -14.01 -24.31
C LYS A 37 10.15 -13.68 -22.83
N MET A 38 9.76 -14.69 -22.05
CA MET A 38 9.60 -14.67 -20.60
C MET A 38 10.44 -15.79 -19.99
N GLY A 39 11.09 -15.52 -18.86
CA GLY A 39 11.73 -16.57 -18.06
C GLY A 39 10.71 -17.24 -17.15
N VAL A 40 10.42 -18.53 -17.37
CA VAL A 40 9.51 -19.33 -16.54
C VAL A 40 10.25 -20.61 -16.16
N GLU A 41 10.43 -20.85 -14.85
CA GLU A 41 11.10 -22.04 -14.31
C GLU A 41 12.51 -22.31 -14.90
N GLY A 42 13.22 -21.25 -15.30
CA GLY A 42 14.56 -21.36 -15.89
C GLY A 42 14.59 -21.55 -17.41
N GLU A 43 13.43 -21.62 -18.07
CA GLU A 43 13.32 -21.68 -19.53
C GLU A 43 12.81 -20.35 -20.10
N LEU A 44 13.22 -20.03 -21.34
CA LEU A 44 12.70 -18.88 -22.09
C LEU A 44 11.52 -19.31 -22.96
N VAL A 45 10.32 -18.89 -22.58
CA VAL A 45 9.06 -19.19 -23.28
C VAL A 45 8.55 -17.96 -24.03
N ASP A 46 7.74 -18.16 -25.07
CA ASP A 46 7.01 -17.05 -25.72
C ASP A 46 6.15 -16.31 -24.71
N ASN A 47 6.18 -14.98 -24.74
CA ASN A 47 5.38 -14.18 -23.84
C ASN A 47 3.89 -14.35 -24.17
N PRO A 48 3.08 -14.94 -23.26
CA PRO A 48 1.67 -15.22 -23.53
C PRO A 48 0.76 -14.02 -23.24
N HIS A 49 1.31 -12.90 -22.74
CA HIS A 49 0.55 -11.76 -22.26
C HIS A 49 0.30 -10.72 -23.35
N SER A 50 -0.57 -9.78 -23.04
CA SER A 50 -0.85 -8.60 -23.87
C SER A 50 -0.67 -7.34 -23.04
N LEU A 51 -0.31 -6.24 -23.70
CA LEU A 51 -0.24 -4.96 -23.01
C LEU A 51 -1.64 -4.53 -22.52
N PRO A 52 -1.79 -4.11 -21.25
CA PRO A 52 -3.00 -3.45 -20.78
C PRO A 52 -3.14 -2.10 -21.48
N THR A 53 -4.33 -1.52 -21.47
CA THR A 53 -4.54 -0.17 -22.01
C THR A 53 -3.96 0.90 -21.07
N GLU A 54 -3.63 2.08 -21.61
CA GLU A 54 -3.18 3.23 -20.81
C GLU A 54 -4.22 3.57 -19.74
N LYS A 55 -5.49 3.65 -20.14
CA LYS A 55 -6.60 3.93 -19.23
C LYS A 55 -6.69 2.93 -18.09
N SER A 56 -6.59 1.62 -18.37
CA SER A 56 -6.64 0.61 -17.31
C SER A 56 -5.48 0.75 -16.31
N LEU A 57 -4.27 1.12 -16.78
CA LEU A 57 -3.13 1.35 -15.90
C LEU A 57 -3.30 2.60 -15.05
N THR A 58 -3.77 3.71 -15.64
CA THR A 58 -3.99 4.96 -14.89
C THR A 58 -5.12 4.83 -13.88
N ASP A 59 -6.19 4.10 -14.24
CA ASP A 59 -7.30 3.81 -13.31
C ASP A 59 -6.82 2.92 -12.15
N ALA A 60 -6.04 1.87 -12.44
CA ALA A 60 -5.47 1.00 -11.42
C ALA A 60 -4.46 1.74 -10.52
N LEU A 61 -3.63 2.62 -11.07
CA LEU A 61 -2.73 3.48 -10.29
C LEU A 61 -3.51 4.40 -9.35
N THR A 62 -4.53 5.09 -9.88
CA THR A 62 -5.40 5.97 -9.07
C THR A 62 -6.09 5.20 -7.96
N LYS A 63 -6.57 3.98 -8.26
CA LYS A 63 -7.16 3.09 -7.26
C LYS A 63 -6.15 2.69 -6.19
N ALA A 64 -4.96 2.24 -6.57
CA ALA A 64 -3.92 1.83 -5.63
C ALA A 64 -3.50 2.98 -4.70
N GLN A 65 -3.38 4.19 -5.27
CA GLN A 65 -3.14 5.42 -4.50
C GLN A 65 -4.28 5.72 -3.53
N THR A 66 -5.53 5.71 -3.99
CA THR A 66 -6.71 5.96 -3.15
C THR A 66 -6.83 4.93 -2.03
N ASP A 67 -6.62 3.64 -2.33
CA ASP A 67 -6.67 2.56 -1.33
C ASP A 67 -5.55 2.70 -0.29
N PHE A 68 -4.35 3.11 -0.73
CA PHE A 68 -3.25 3.40 0.19
C PHE A 68 -3.57 4.60 1.08
N ASP A 69 -4.01 5.71 0.50
CA ASP A 69 -4.33 6.96 1.20
C ASP A 69 -5.51 6.74 2.18
N ALA A 70 -6.50 5.91 1.82
CA ALA A 70 -7.61 5.53 2.71
C ALA A 70 -7.18 4.79 4.00
N GLN A 71 -5.97 4.21 4.02
CA GLN A 71 -5.42 3.51 5.17
C GLN A 71 -4.43 4.37 5.98
N ASP A 72 -4.31 5.67 5.70
CA ASP A 72 -3.33 6.53 6.36
C ASP A 72 -3.54 6.65 7.87
N TYR A 73 -4.79 6.83 8.31
CA TYR A 73 -5.13 6.83 9.72
C TYR A 73 -4.65 5.56 10.42
N ALA A 74 -4.75 4.39 9.78
CA ALA A 74 -4.39 3.13 10.41
C ALA A 74 -2.88 3.04 10.64
N ARG A 75 -2.08 3.45 9.65
CA ARG A 75 -0.61 3.53 9.76
C ARG A 75 -0.19 4.54 10.83
N ASN A 76 -0.80 5.72 10.86
CA ASN A 76 -0.48 6.74 11.86
C ASN A 76 -0.85 6.27 13.29
N ARG A 77 -1.99 5.60 13.47
CA ARG A 77 -2.36 5.01 14.75
C ARG A 77 -1.39 3.92 15.20
N GLU A 78 -0.97 3.04 14.30
CA GLU A 78 0.01 1.99 14.60
C GLU A 78 1.32 2.57 15.13
N LEU A 79 1.77 3.71 14.57
CA LEU A 79 2.98 4.41 15.03
C LEU A 79 2.83 5.08 16.39
N GLU A 80 1.62 5.49 16.78
CA GLU A 80 1.37 6.17 18.05
C GLU A 80 0.92 5.25 19.18
N TYR A 81 0.40 4.07 18.86
CA TYR A 81 0.03 3.11 19.88
C TYR A 81 1.27 2.67 20.67
N PRO A 82 1.16 2.55 22.01
CA PRO A 82 2.18 1.89 22.82
C PRO A 82 2.44 0.45 22.34
N SER A 83 3.54 -0.14 22.77
CA SER A 83 3.83 -1.53 22.41
C SER A 83 2.68 -2.47 22.83
N THR A 84 2.54 -3.61 22.16
CA THR A 84 1.51 -4.59 22.52
C THR A 84 1.62 -5.03 23.99
N GLY A 85 2.84 -5.14 24.52
CA GLY A 85 3.07 -5.47 25.94
C GLY A 85 2.52 -4.39 26.88
N ASP A 86 2.80 -3.13 26.59
CA ASP A 86 2.30 -2.00 27.38
C ASP A 86 0.78 -1.89 27.32
N GLN A 87 0.18 -2.10 26.13
CA GLN A 87 -1.28 -2.13 25.98
C GLN A 87 -1.92 -3.22 26.82
N LEU A 88 -1.39 -4.44 26.80
CA LEU A 88 -1.90 -5.55 27.59
C LEU A 88 -1.74 -5.32 29.10
N ASP A 89 -0.63 -4.74 29.54
CA ASP A 89 -0.42 -4.38 30.95
C ASP A 89 -1.36 -3.26 31.40
N MET A 90 -1.58 -2.23 30.57
CA MET A 90 -2.57 -1.18 30.83
C MET A 90 -3.98 -1.77 30.95
N MET A 91 -4.39 -2.67 30.05
CA MET A 91 -5.69 -3.36 30.12
C MET A 91 -5.84 -4.18 31.40
N TYR A 92 -4.79 -4.90 31.81
CA TYR A 92 -4.79 -5.65 33.08
C TYR A 92 -4.96 -4.71 34.28
N LYS A 93 -4.21 -3.59 34.31
CA LYS A 93 -4.29 -2.59 35.38
C LYS A 93 -5.66 -1.92 35.44
N ASP A 94 -6.25 -1.59 34.28
CA ASP A 94 -7.61 -1.04 34.19
C ASP A 94 -8.63 -1.98 34.79
N ASN A 95 -8.56 -3.28 34.49
CA ASN A 95 -9.44 -4.27 35.07
C ASN A 95 -9.24 -4.42 36.59
N LYS A 96 -7.98 -4.49 37.04
CA LYS A 96 -7.61 -4.69 38.45
C LYS A 96 -7.98 -3.49 39.34
N ASN A 97 -7.78 -2.28 38.82
CA ASN A 97 -7.88 -1.04 39.59
C ASN A 97 -9.14 -0.23 39.26
N SER A 98 -10.00 -0.73 38.36
CA SER A 98 -11.18 -0.01 37.87
C SER A 98 -10.82 1.37 37.28
N THR A 99 -9.78 1.41 36.44
CA THR A 99 -9.32 2.60 35.71
C THR A 99 -9.59 2.47 34.20
N THR A 100 -9.31 3.54 33.45
CA THR A 100 -9.58 3.63 31.99
C THR A 100 -8.34 4.03 31.17
N THR A 101 -7.14 3.91 31.73
CA THR A 101 -5.90 4.42 31.10
C THR A 101 -5.67 3.89 29.68
N HIS A 102 -5.93 2.60 29.43
CA HIS A 102 -5.82 2.03 28.10
C HIS A 102 -6.90 2.60 27.16
N ALA A 103 -8.14 2.69 27.63
CA ALA A 103 -9.25 3.20 26.84
C ALA A 103 -9.03 4.67 26.43
N ASP A 104 -8.61 5.51 27.38
CA ASP A 104 -8.34 6.93 27.17
C ASP A 104 -7.18 7.13 26.19
N ALA A 105 -6.10 6.34 26.30
CA ALA A 105 -4.98 6.37 25.37
C ALA A 105 -5.40 5.96 23.95
N VAL A 106 -6.23 4.93 23.81
CA VAL A 106 -6.76 4.49 22.51
C VAL A 106 -7.68 5.54 21.90
N GLU A 107 -8.53 6.18 22.71
CA GLU A 107 -9.42 7.24 22.26
C GLU A 107 -8.64 8.46 21.79
N ALA A 108 -7.63 8.91 22.54
CA ALA A 108 -6.75 10.01 22.15
C ALA A 108 -6.12 9.78 20.76
N VAL A 109 -5.54 8.59 20.54
CA VAL A 109 -4.94 8.22 19.24
C VAL A 109 -5.98 8.17 18.12
N LYS A 110 -7.21 7.70 18.39
CA LYS A 110 -8.29 7.63 17.40
C LYS A 110 -8.87 9.00 17.06
N THR A 111 -8.95 9.90 18.03
CA THR A 111 -9.39 11.29 17.86
C THR A 111 -8.36 12.08 17.05
N LYS A 112 -7.07 11.91 17.37
CA LYS A 112 -5.99 12.53 16.59
C LYS A 112 -5.97 12.04 15.14
N TRP A 113 -6.18 10.74 14.91
CA TRP A 113 -6.18 10.12 13.59
C TRP A 113 -7.54 9.52 13.23
N PRO A 114 -8.54 10.33 12.84
CA PRO A 114 -9.87 9.85 12.51
C PRO A 114 -9.89 8.99 11.22
N LYS A 115 -10.89 8.12 11.08
CA LYS A 115 -10.99 7.16 9.97
C LYS A 115 -11.22 7.80 8.60
N ASP A 116 -11.67 9.04 8.57
CA ASP A 116 -11.84 9.84 7.35
C ASP A 116 -10.54 10.54 6.93
N ASN A 117 -9.42 10.27 7.61
CA ASN A 117 -8.11 10.90 7.41
C ASN A 117 -8.13 12.44 7.55
N SER A 118 -9.06 13.01 8.32
CA SER A 118 -9.10 14.46 8.58
C SER A 118 -8.07 14.96 9.61
N GLY A 119 -7.23 14.07 10.16
CA GLY A 119 -6.21 14.40 11.16
C GLY A 119 -4.86 14.88 10.60
N PRO A 120 -3.91 15.30 11.47
CA PRO A 120 -4.01 15.26 12.92
C PRO A 120 -4.95 16.34 13.45
N VAL A 121 -5.87 15.97 14.35
CA VAL A 121 -6.68 16.91 15.11
C VAL A 121 -5.95 17.22 16.42
N GLU A 122 -5.74 18.51 16.72
CA GLU A 122 -5.08 19.01 17.94
C GLU A 122 -5.93 18.80 19.21
#